data_AF-A0A8T4MDN5-F1
#
_entry.id   AF-A0A8T4MDN5-F1
#
_cell.length_a   1.000
_cell.length_b   1.000
_cell.length_c   1.000
_cell.angle_alpha   90.00
_cell.angle_beta   90.00
_cell.angle_gamma   90.00
#
_symmetry.space_group_name_H-M   'P 1'
#
loop_
_entity.id
_entity.type
_entity.pdbx_description
1 polymer ?
#
loop_
_entity_poly.entity_id
_entity_poly.type
_entity_poly.pdbx_seq_one_letter_code
_entity_poly.pdbx_strand_id
1 'polypeptide(L)'
;MLVKILGGIDLASAAAFLMLIFGINVLPQYLVFCAGLLFLKSLFILMGDVLSGVDFIAAVLLFLSIPFNLPSILLWIPAFFLLAKGVVSFV
;
A
#
# COMPACT_ATOMS: atom_id res chain seq x y z
N MET A 1 -0.86 -14.39 14.56
CA MET A 1 -2.13 -14.31 13.78
C MET A 1 -2.37 -12.89 13.25
N LEU A 2 -2.27 -11.86 14.10
CA LEU A 2 -2.42 -10.44 13.73
C LEU A 2 -1.41 -10.00 12.64
N VAL A 3 -0.17 -10.48 12.69
CA VAL A 3 0.87 -10.23 11.66
C VAL A 3 0.45 -10.72 10.25
N LYS A 4 -0.24 -11.85 10.16
CA LYS A 4 -0.72 -12.39 8.87
C LYS A 4 -1.85 -11.54 8.27
N ILE A 5 -2.71 -10.99 9.12
CA ILE A 5 -3.79 -10.08 8.70
C ILE A 5 -3.16 -8.76 8.20
N LEU A 6 -2.20 -8.22 8.95
CA LEU A 6 -1.43 -7.02 8.56
C LEU A 6 -0.67 -7.23 7.25
N GLY A 7 -0.08 -8.42 7.03
CA GLY A 7 0.60 -8.77 5.79
C GLY A 7 -0.36 -8.92 4.61
N GLY A 8 -1.57 -9.42 4.84
CA GLY A 8 -2.62 -9.48 3.82
C GLY A 8 -3.04 -8.09 3.32
N ILE A 9 -3.04 -7.09 4.19
CA ILE A 9 -3.32 -5.68 3.82
C ILE A 9 -2.19 -5.13 2.93
N ASP A 10 -0.93 -5.43 3.25
CA ASP A 10 0.22 -5.02 2.41
C ASP A 10 0.14 -5.66 1.03
N LEU A 11 -0.29 -6.91 0.96
CA LEU A 11 -0.39 -7.64 -0.30
C LEU A 11 -1.56 -7.13 -1.16
N ALA A 12 -2.70 -6.83 -0.54
CA ALA A 12 -3.84 -6.22 -1.23
C ALA A 12 -3.51 -4.81 -1.77
N SER A 13 -2.82 -4.00 -0.97
CA SER A 13 -2.40 -2.67 -1.40
C SER A 13 -1.28 -2.71 -2.45
N ALA A 14 -0.33 -3.64 -2.36
CA ALA A 14 0.64 -3.90 -3.42
C ALA A 14 -0.04 -4.32 -4.73
N ALA A 15 -1.08 -5.17 -4.66
CA ALA A 15 -1.87 -5.53 -5.82
C ALA A 15 -2.58 -4.32 -6.43
N ALA A 16 -3.14 -3.42 -5.60
CA ALA A 16 -3.75 -2.18 -6.08
C ALA A 16 -2.75 -1.29 -6.83
N PHE A 17 -1.52 -1.15 -6.32
CA PHE A 17 -0.45 -0.43 -7.03
C PHE A 17 -0.05 -1.11 -8.34
N LEU A 18 0.10 -2.43 -8.35
CA LEU A 18 0.43 -3.18 -9.56
C LEU A 18 -0.66 -3.01 -10.63
N MET A 19 -1.94 -3.06 -10.25
CA MET A 19 -3.03 -2.82 -11.18
C MET A 19 -2.97 -1.41 -11.78
N LEU A 20 -2.66 -0.38 -10.99
CA LEU A 20 -2.45 0.99 -11.48
C LEU A 20 -1.23 1.09 -12.42
N ILE A 21 -0.12 0.44 -12.10
CA ILE A 21 1.10 0.41 -12.91
C ILE A 21 0.85 -0.23 -14.28
N PHE A 22 0.11 -1.34 -14.31
CA PHE A 22 -0.24 -2.05 -15.55
C PHE A 22 -1.40 -1.42 -16.32
N GLY A 23 -1.95 -0.29 -15.83
CA GLY A 23 -3.08 0.40 -16.48
C GLY A 23 -4.39 -0.40 -16.45
N ILE A 24 -4.53 -1.34 -15.50
CA ILE A 24 -5.78 -2.04 -15.26
C ILE A 24 -6.75 -1.07 -14.59
N ASN A 25 -8.00 -1.05 -15.06
CA ASN A 25 -9.01 -0.15 -14.53
C ASN A 25 -9.41 -0.59 -13.10
N VAL A 26 -8.92 0.13 -12.09
CA VAL A 26 -9.21 -0.16 -10.68
C VAL A 26 -10.36 0.70 -10.20
N LEU A 27 -11.34 0.09 -9.54
CA LEU A 27 -12.43 0.83 -8.91
C LEU A 27 -11.86 1.81 -7.86
N PRO A 28 -12.22 3.11 -7.90
CA PRO A 28 -11.73 4.09 -6.94
C PRO A 28 -12.04 3.70 -5.49
N GLN A 29 -13.15 3.00 -5.26
CA GLN A 29 -13.56 2.49 -3.95
C GLN A 29 -12.53 1.52 -3.37
N TYR A 30 -11.94 0.66 -4.21
CA TYR A 30 -10.90 -0.28 -3.79
C TYR A 30 -9.60 0.43 -3.44
N LEU A 31 -9.24 1.48 -4.20
CA LEU A 31 -8.06 2.31 -3.93
C LEU A 31 -8.21 3.06 -2.60
N VAL A 32 -9.37 3.67 -2.35
CA VAL A 32 -9.67 4.36 -1.08
C VAL A 32 -9.66 3.38 0.10
N PHE A 33 -10.20 2.17 -0.08
CA PHE A 33 -10.17 1.14 0.96
C PHE A 33 -8.74 0.71 1.31
N CYS A 34 -7.90 0.43 0.30
CA CYS A 34 -6.50 0.08 0.51
C CYS A 34 -5.70 1.23 1.12
N ALA A 35 -5.91 2.46 0.66
CA ALA A 35 -5.29 3.65 1.22
C ALA A 35 -5.68 3.86 2.69
N GLY A 36 -6.97 3.69 3.02
CA GLY A 36 -7.48 3.82 4.39
C GLY A 36 -6.88 2.78 5.33
N LEU A 37 -6.80 1.52 4.91
CA LEU A 37 -6.20 0.45 5.72
C LEU A 37 -4.69 0.63 5.91
N LEU A 38 -3.96 1.02 4.86
CA LEU A 38 -2.54 1.36 4.97
C LEU A 38 -2.33 2.57 5.88
N PHE A 39 -3.20 3.57 5.83
CA PHE A 39 -3.13 4.73 6.71
C PHE A 39 -3.35 4.34 8.17
N LEU A 40 -4.35 3.50 8.43
CA LEU A 40 -4.64 2.97 9.78
C LEU A 40 -3.49 2.11 10.30
N LYS A 41 -2.82 1.37 9.42
CA LYS A 41 -1.60 0.63 9.74
C LYS A 41 -0.41 1.56 9.97
N SER A 42 -0.30 2.64 9.21
CA SER A 42 0.79 3.60 9.36
C SER A 42 0.72 4.41 10.67
N LEU A 43 -0.43 4.43 11.36
CA LEU A 43 -0.53 5.00 12.72
C LEU A 43 0.40 4.28 13.72
N PHE A 44 0.82 3.04 13.44
CA PHE A 44 1.83 2.34 14.24
C PHE A 44 3.25 2.95 14.12
N ILE A 45 3.49 3.93 13.23
CA ILE A 45 4.73 4.76 13.22
C ILE A 45 4.99 5.41 14.59
N LEU A 46 3.94 5.83 15.31
CA LEU A 46 4.07 6.45 16.63
C LEU A 46 4.69 5.51 17.67
N MET A 47 4.72 4.19 17.41
CA MET A 47 5.40 3.20 18.27
C MET A 47 6.87 2.97 17.89
N GLY A 48 7.45 3.73 16.95
CA GLY A 48 8.87 3.71 16.64
C GLY A 48 9.29 2.73 15.53
N ASP A 49 8.33 2.16 14.79
CA ASP A 49 8.64 1.28 13.67
C ASP A 49 8.86 2.08 12.37
N VAL A 50 10.12 2.21 11.96
CA VAL A 50 10.55 2.94 10.74
C VAL A 50 9.90 2.34 9.49
N LEU A 51 9.59 1.04 9.47
CA LEU A 51 8.93 0.39 8.34
C LEU A 51 7.49 0.84 8.14
N SER A 52 6.84 1.37 9.18
CA SER A 52 5.50 1.92 9.07
C SER A 52 5.51 3.27 8.31
N GLY A 53 6.66 3.95 8.25
CA GLY A 53 6.86 5.16 7.44
C GLY A 53 6.63 4.92 5.94
N VAL A 54 7.03 3.74 5.47
CA VAL A 54 6.79 3.31 4.08
C VAL A 54 5.29 3.11 3.83
N ASP A 55 4.56 2.57 4.81
CA ASP A 55 3.11 2.36 4.71
C ASP A 55 2.36 3.70 4.61
N PHE A 56 2.82 4.73 5.33
CA PHE A 56 2.27 6.08 5.22
C PHE A 56 2.51 6.70 3.84
N ILE A 57 3.75 6.64 3.34
CA ILE A 57 4.09 7.15 2.01
C ILE A 57 3.27 6.43 0.93
N ALA A 58 3.13 5.11 1.05
CA ALA A 58 2.31 4.32 0.15
C ALA A 58 0.83 4.69 0.25
N ALA A 59 0.28 4.89 1.44
CA ALA A 59 -1.11 5.34 1.60
C ALA A 59 -1.35 6.70 0.92
N VAL A 60 -0.43 7.66 1.10
CA VAL A 60 -0.51 9.00 0.49
C VAL A 60 -0.40 8.92 -1.03
N LEU A 61 0.52 8.11 -1.57
CA LEU A 61 0.65 7.91 -3.01
C LEU A 61 -0.59 7.27 -3.62
N LEU A 62 -1.18 6.27 -2.96
CA LEU A 62 -2.45 5.67 -3.39
C LEU A 62 -3.57 6.72 -3.37
N PHE A 63 -3.65 7.55 -2.34
CA PHE A 63 -4.66 8.61 -2.26
C PHE A 63 -4.49 9.68 -3.34
N LEU A 64 -3.26 10.14 -3.61
CA LEU A 64 -2.99 11.07 -4.70
C LEU A 64 -3.23 10.44 -6.09
N SER A 65 -3.11 9.12 -6.22
CA SER A 65 -3.27 8.46 -7.52
C SER A 65 -4.69 8.55 -8.07
N ILE A 66 -5.68 8.74 -7.19
CA ILE A 66 -7.09 8.85 -7.55
C ILE A 66 -7.38 10.14 -8.34
N PRO A 67 -7.03 11.36 -7.86
CA PRO A 67 -7.28 12.59 -8.62
C PRO A 67 -6.19 12.97 -9.63
N PHE A 68 -4.92 12.63 -9.40
CA PHE A 68 -3.79 13.19 -10.18
C PHE A 68 -3.21 12.25 -11.24
N ASN A 69 -3.66 10.99 -11.31
CA ASN A 69 -3.18 9.99 -12.25
C ASN A 69 -1.63 9.96 -12.30
N LEU A 70 -1.02 9.63 -11.16
CA LEU A 70 0.43 9.70 -10.94
C LEU A 70 1.21 8.89 -11.99
N PRO A 71 2.41 9.35 -12.39
CA PRO A 71 3.29 8.60 -13.29
C PRO A 71 3.63 7.25 -12.67
N SER A 72 3.43 6.18 -13.46
CA SER A 72 3.59 4.79 -13.03
C SER A 72 4.96 4.47 -12.44
N ILE A 73 6.02 5.14 -12.91
CA ILE A 73 7.40 5.04 -12.37
C ILE A 73 7.48 5.32 -10.87
N LEU A 74 6.68 6.26 -10.34
CA LEU A 74 6.70 6.59 -8.91
C LEU A 74 6.03 5.51 -8.05
N LEU A 75 5.11 4.74 -8.63
CA LEU A 75 4.31 3.74 -7.94
C LEU A 75 5.05 2.40 -7.78
N TRP A 76 6.10 2.14 -8.56
CA TRP A 76 6.88 0.90 -8.51
C TRP A 76 7.59 0.66 -7.18
N ILE A 77 8.22 1.71 -6.63
CA ILE A 77 8.98 1.63 -5.37
C ILE A 77 8.09 1.20 -4.20
N PRO A 78 6.97 1.89 -3.90
CA PRO A 78 6.08 1.48 -2.82
C PRO A 78 5.41 0.12 -3.09
N ALA A 79 5.11 -0.22 -4.35
CA ALA A 79 4.51 -1.51 -4.71
C ALA A 79 5.40 -2.70 -4.32
N PHE A 80 6.69 -2.66 -4.69
CA PHE A 80 7.62 -3.74 -4.37
C PHE A 80 7.92 -3.85 -2.88
N PHE A 81 8.00 -2.70 -2.19
CA PHE A 81 8.25 -2.70 -0.75
C PHE A 81 7.10 -3.32 0.04
N LEU A 82 5.86 -2.97 -0.32
CA LEU A 82 4.65 -3.56 0.27
C LEU A 82 4.55 -5.06 -0.06
N LEU A 83 4.87 -5.46 -1.29
CA LEU A 83 4.86 -6.86 -1.69
C LEU A 83 5.87 -7.67 -0.87
N ALA A 84 7.10 -7.17 -0.71
CA ALA A 84 8.11 -7.81 0.12
C ALA A 84 7.67 -7.94 1.58
N LYS A 85 7.14 -6.87 2.20
CA LYS A 85 6.60 -6.90 3.57
C LYS A 85 5.42 -7.87 3.72
N GLY A 86 4.52 -7.88 2.74
CA GLY A 86 3.40 -8.80 2.68
C GLY A 86 3.87 -10.25 2.69
N VAL A 87 4.79 -10.62 1.80
CA VAL A 87 5.35 -11.98 1.71
C VAL A 87 6.08 -12.38 2.99
N VAL A 88 6.92 -11.51 3.55
CA VAL A 88 7.66 -11.80 4.80
C VAL A 88 6.71 -12.02 5.98
N SER A 89 5.53 -11.40 5.99
CA SER A 89 4.53 -11.60 7.05
C SER A 89 3.85 -12.98 7.01
N PHE A 90 3.98 -13.73 5.92
CA PHE A 90 3.39 -15.07 5.74
C PHE A 90 4.40 -16.22 5.87
N VAL A 91 5.71 -15.93 5.77
CA VAL A 91 6.82 -16.85 6.06
C VAL A 91 6.97 -17.00 7.57
#